data_AF-A0A7S3ZKM6-F1
#
_entry.id   AF-A0A7S3ZKM6-F1
#
_cell.length_a   1.000
_cell.length_b   1.000
_cell.length_c   1.000
_cell.angle_alpha   90.00
_cell.angle_beta   90.00
_cell.angle_gamma   90.00
#
_symmetry.space_group_name_H-M   'P 1'
#
loop_
_entity.id
_entity.type
_entity.pdbx_description
1 polymer ?
#
loop_
_entity_poly.entity_id
_entity_poly.type
_entity_poly.pdbx_seq_one_letter_code
_entity_poly.pdbx_strand_id
1 'polypeptide(L)'
;RRRDSGRHDARSTLVRRATLAHLGLLEALCASPAPGVAETARRRTCGRLGEALPSICMLATRQAAEGPEIQALALRVLLLVAAQPGLARPLLRANVADLCRSLLNVREPVEVRRAALDVLQAGALSCLTCVNLPRPASPAGSRASSRPGTRPSPR
;
A
#
# COMPACT_ATOMS: atom_id res chain seq x y z
N ARG A 1 -23.66 6.42 36.17
CA ARG A 1 -23.28 6.47 34.73
C ARG A 1 -21.79 6.82 34.56
N ARG A 2 -20.86 5.97 35.03
CA ARG A 2 -19.40 6.21 34.99
C ARG A 2 -18.58 5.00 34.47
N ARG A 3 -19.22 3.92 34.03
CA ARG A 3 -18.53 2.68 33.59
C ARG A 3 -18.24 2.62 32.09
N ASP A 4 -18.80 3.52 31.29
CA ASP A 4 -18.65 3.47 29.83
C ASP A 4 -17.40 4.18 29.31
N SER A 5 -16.86 5.18 30.03
CA SER A 5 -15.65 5.89 29.59
C SER A 5 -14.39 5.01 29.62
N GLY A 6 -14.15 4.29 30.72
CA GLY A 6 -12.96 3.44 30.86
C GLY A 6 -12.91 2.25 29.88
N ARG A 7 -14.06 1.76 29.40
CA ARG A 7 -14.13 0.69 28.39
C ARG A 7 -13.83 1.21 26.99
N HIS A 8 -14.22 2.44 26.71
CA HIS A 8 -13.94 3.12 25.44
C HIS A 8 -12.44 3.45 25.30
N ASP A 9 -11.80 3.86 26.40
CA ASP A 9 -10.36 4.18 26.43
C ASP A 9 -9.48 2.93 26.28
N ALA A 10 -9.86 1.82 26.93
CA ALA A 10 -9.14 0.56 26.80
C ALA A 10 -9.25 -0.02 25.37
N ARG A 11 -10.44 0.06 24.76
CA ARG A 11 -10.65 -0.37 23.37
C ARG A 11 -9.87 0.51 22.38
N SER A 12 -9.87 1.82 22.59
CA SER A 12 -9.09 2.78 21.79
C SER A 12 -7.58 2.48 21.86
N THR A 13 -7.07 2.21 23.06
CA THR A 13 -5.65 1.87 23.28
C THR A 13 -5.26 0.56 22.59
N LEU A 14 -6.11 -0.47 22.69
CA LEU A 14 -5.86 -1.75 22.02
C LEU A 14 -5.83 -1.60 20.50
N VAL A 15 -6.80 -0.86 19.94
CA VAL A 15 -6.86 -0.59 18.49
C VAL A 15 -5.62 0.17 18.04
N ARG A 16 -5.21 1.22 18.76
CA ARG A 16 -3.98 1.97 18.45
C ARG A 16 -2.74 1.07 18.41
N ARG A 17 -2.56 0.21 19.42
CA ARG A 17 -1.43 -0.74 19.47
C ARG A 17 -1.47 -1.74 18.32
N ALA A 18 -2.64 -2.28 18.01
CA ALA A 18 -2.81 -3.19 16.89
C ALA A 18 -2.50 -2.52 15.54
N THR A 19 -2.93 -1.27 15.35
CA THR A 19 -2.62 -0.48 14.15
C THR A 19 -1.13 -0.21 14.02
N LEU A 20 -0.45 0.19 15.10
CA LEU A 20 1.00 0.40 15.11
C LEU A 20 1.76 -0.90 14.78
N ALA A 21 1.41 -2.00 15.42
CA ALA A 21 2.03 -3.30 15.15
C ALA A 21 1.81 -3.75 13.70
N HIS A 22 0.60 -3.55 13.16
CA HIS A 22 0.28 -3.88 11.78
C HIS A 22 1.08 -3.04 10.79
N LEU A 23 1.15 -1.72 10.99
CA LEU A 23 1.91 -0.83 10.13
C LEU A 23 3.43 -1.09 10.22
N GLY A 24 3.95 -1.35 11.43
CA GLY A 24 5.36 -1.69 11.62
C GLY A 24 5.75 -3.00 10.95
N LEU A 25 4.90 -4.03 11.04
CA LEU A 25 5.10 -5.29 10.32
C LEU A 25 5.02 -5.08 8.80
N LEU A 26 4.07 -4.28 8.32
CA LEU A 26 3.93 -3.97 6.91
C LEU A 26 5.14 -3.21 6.36
N GLU A 27 5.66 -2.24 7.11
CA GLU A 27 6.89 -1.51 6.79
C GLU A 27 8.07 -2.47 6.71
N ALA A 28 8.27 -3.31 7.73
CA ALA A 28 9.37 -4.29 7.76
C ALA A 28 9.31 -5.27 6.58
N LEU A 29 8.11 -5.71 6.21
CA LEU A 29 7.91 -6.56 5.03
C LEU A 29 8.22 -5.80 3.74
N CYS A 30 7.74 -4.56 3.58
CA CYS A 30 8.00 -3.74 2.40
C CYS A 30 9.46 -3.30 2.25
N ALA A 31 10.21 -3.21 3.35
CA ALA A 31 11.62 -2.89 3.40
C ALA A 31 12.53 -4.13 3.48
N SER A 32 11.96 -5.34 3.46
CA SER A 32 12.72 -6.57 3.68
C SER A 32 13.84 -6.75 2.65
N PRO A 33 15.07 -7.10 3.07
CA PRO A 33 16.16 -7.44 2.17
C PRO A 33 16.01 -8.84 1.57
N ALA A 34 15.08 -9.65 2.09
CA ALA A 34 14.88 -11.00 1.61
C ALA A 34 14.34 -10.99 0.17
N PRO A 35 14.92 -11.80 -0.74
CA PRO A 35 14.56 -11.78 -2.15
C PRO A 35 13.08 -12.12 -2.34
N GLY A 36 12.38 -11.27 -3.10
CA GLY A 36 10.95 -11.44 -3.41
C GLY A 36 9.96 -11.09 -2.28
N VAL A 37 10.40 -10.97 -1.02
CA VAL A 37 9.52 -10.64 0.12
C VAL A 37 9.02 -9.21 0.01
N ALA A 38 9.91 -8.24 -0.15
CA ALA A 38 9.55 -6.84 -0.24
C ALA A 38 8.72 -6.50 -1.48
N GLU A 39 9.00 -7.14 -2.61
CA GLU A 39 8.21 -6.96 -3.82
C GLU A 39 6.81 -7.55 -3.67
N THR A 40 6.70 -8.77 -3.13
CA THR A 40 5.42 -9.43 -2.86
C THR A 40 4.60 -8.63 -1.86
N ALA A 41 5.22 -8.14 -0.78
CA ALA A 41 4.57 -7.31 0.22
C ALA A 41 4.02 -6.04 -0.41
N ARG A 42 4.83 -5.27 -1.14
CA ARG A 42 4.40 -4.03 -1.80
C ARG A 42 3.29 -4.26 -2.83
N ARG A 43 3.39 -5.32 -3.62
CA ARG A 43 2.32 -5.73 -4.57
C ARG A 43 1.03 -6.10 -3.83
N ARG A 44 1.10 -6.81 -2.70
CA ARG A 44 -0.08 -7.16 -1.89
C ARG A 44 -0.70 -5.94 -1.21
N THR A 45 0.12 -5.01 -0.71
CA THR A 45 -0.33 -3.70 -0.20
C THR A 45 -1.07 -2.93 -1.29
N CYS A 46 -0.59 -3.02 -2.52
CA CYS A 46 -1.28 -2.44 -3.68
C CYS A 46 -2.33 -3.36 -4.33
N GLY A 47 -2.59 -4.57 -3.85
CA GLY A 47 -3.45 -5.56 -4.52
C GLY A 47 -3.29 -5.64 -6.06
N ARG A 48 -4.33 -6.11 -6.76
CA ARG A 48 -4.47 -5.90 -8.22
C ARG A 48 -4.95 -4.47 -8.55
N LEU A 49 -5.52 -3.76 -7.57
CA LEU A 49 -6.24 -2.49 -7.77
C LEU A 49 -5.91 -1.36 -6.77
N GLY A 50 -5.11 -1.61 -5.74
CA GLY A 50 -4.76 -0.64 -4.70
C GLY A 50 -5.55 -0.81 -3.41
N GLU A 51 -6.10 -1.98 -3.12
CA GLU A 51 -7.16 -2.15 -2.10
C GLU A 51 -6.79 -1.73 -0.67
N ALA A 52 -5.51 -1.85 -0.27
CA ALA A 52 -5.08 -1.36 1.05
C ALA A 52 -4.67 0.12 1.03
N LEU A 53 -4.47 0.74 -0.14
CA LEU A 53 -4.04 2.14 -0.25
C LEU A 53 -5.07 3.12 0.34
N PRO A 54 -6.39 3.01 0.11
CA PRO A 54 -7.37 3.87 0.77
C PRO A 54 -7.28 3.82 2.30
N SER A 55 -7.11 2.62 2.86
CA SER A 55 -6.98 2.44 4.31
C SER A 55 -5.69 3.06 4.86
N ILE A 56 -4.57 2.89 4.16
CA ILE A 56 -3.28 3.50 4.54
C ILE A 56 -3.35 5.03 4.40
N CYS A 57 -4.00 5.54 3.35
CA CYS A 57 -4.25 6.97 3.17
C CYS A 57 -5.11 7.53 4.30
N MET A 58 -6.18 6.82 4.71
CA MET A 58 -6.98 7.23 5.86
C MET A 58 -6.15 7.31 7.14
N LEU A 59 -5.27 6.33 7.38
CA LEU A 59 -4.37 6.34 8.54
C LEU A 59 -3.35 7.49 8.46
N ALA A 60 -2.90 7.87 7.26
CA ALA A 60 -2.04 9.03 7.03
C ALA A 60 -2.78 10.38 7.16
N THR A 61 -4.10 10.42 6.95
CA THR A 61 -4.93 11.62 7.19
C THR A 61 -5.44 11.77 8.62
N ARG A 62 -5.41 10.70 9.42
CA ARG A 62 -5.94 10.77 10.78
C ARG A 62 -5.12 11.80 11.56
N GLN A 63 -5.81 12.83 12.03
CA GLN A 63 -5.20 13.94 12.76
C GLN A 63 -4.37 13.42 13.93
N ALA A 64 -3.31 14.17 14.23
CA ALA A 64 -2.37 13.98 15.34
C ALA A 64 -2.98 13.68 16.73
N ALA A 65 -4.31 13.76 16.88
CA ALA A 65 -5.07 13.39 18.07
C ALA A 65 -4.88 11.92 18.52
N GLU A 66 -4.59 10.98 17.61
CA GLU A 66 -4.28 9.57 17.98
C GLU A 66 -2.78 9.25 18.05
N GLY A 67 -1.92 10.22 17.69
CA GLY A 67 -0.45 10.14 17.78
C GLY A 67 0.25 10.18 16.41
N PRO A 68 1.36 10.93 16.27
CA PRO A 68 2.08 11.12 15.01
C PRO A 68 2.74 9.85 14.46
N GLU A 69 2.91 8.82 15.31
CA GLU A 69 3.55 7.55 14.97
C GLU A 69 2.80 6.78 13.88
N ILE A 70 1.46 6.73 13.96
CA ILE A 70 0.62 6.04 12.97
C ILE A 70 0.73 6.73 11.62
N GLN A 71 0.68 8.07 11.65
CA GLN A 71 0.79 8.90 10.45
C GLN A 71 2.16 8.72 9.78
N ALA A 72 3.24 8.75 10.56
CA ALA A 72 4.59 8.55 10.06
C ALA A 72 4.79 7.15 9.46
N LEU A 73 4.34 6.10 10.14
CA LEU A 73 4.42 4.72 9.63
C LEU A 73 3.61 4.53 8.35
N ALA A 74 2.40 5.10 8.28
CA ALA A 74 1.58 5.05 7.07
C ALA A 74 2.28 5.73 5.88
N LEU A 75 2.90 6.89 6.09
CA LEU A 75 3.67 7.59 5.06
C LEU A 75 4.93 6.81 4.63
N ARG A 76 5.62 6.14 5.55
CA ARG A 76 6.77 5.27 5.21
C ARG A 76 6.35 4.07 4.36
N VAL A 77 5.22 3.44 4.67
CA VAL A 77 4.65 2.37 3.84
C VAL A 77 4.30 2.91 2.44
N LEU A 78 3.65 4.08 2.36
CA LEU A 78 3.34 4.71 1.07
C LEU A 78 4.60 5.02 0.26
N LEU A 79 5.68 5.47 0.91
CA LEU A 79 6.96 5.74 0.25
C LEU A 79 7.57 4.47 -0.35
N LEU A 80 7.62 3.39 0.42
CA LEU A 80 8.17 2.10 -0.03
C LEU A 80 7.40 1.56 -1.24
N VAL A 81 6.08 1.73 -1.23
CA VAL A 81 5.20 1.37 -2.33
C VAL A 81 5.40 2.30 -3.53
N ALA A 82 5.51 3.61 -3.30
CA ALA A 82 5.74 4.62 -4.33
C ALA A 82 7.08 4.48 -5.04
N ALA A 83 8.09 3.90 -4.38
CA ALA A 83 9.37 3.59 -4.99
C ALA A 83 9.35 2.39 -5.97
N GLN A 84 8.20 1.73 -6.17
CA GLN A 84 8.06 0.63 -7.12
C GLN A 84 7.41 1.12 -8.43
N PRO A 85 8.11 1.05 -9.57
CA PRO A 85 7.58 1.50 -10.86
C PRO A 85 6.21 0.90 -11.15
N GLY A 86 6.08 -0.42 -11.09
CA GLY A 86 4.84 -1.14 -11.42
C GLY A 86 3.60 -0.78 -10.57
N LEU A 87 3.78 -0.03 -9.48
CA LEU A 87 2.72 0.38 -8.54
C LEU A 87 2.33 1.86 -8.67
N ALA A 88 2.94 2.61 -9.59
CA ALA A 88 2.62 4.02 -9.84
C ALA A 88 1.13 4.25 -10.20
N ARG A 89 0.55 3.38 -11.05
CA ARG A 89 -0.85 3.49 -11.46
C ARG A 89 -1.85 3.30 -10.30
N PRO A 90 -1.73 2.26 -9.46
CA PRO A 90 -2.52 2.14 -8.22
C PRO A 90 -2.45 3.36 -7.33
N LEU A 91 -1.26 3.95 -7.15
CA LEU A 91 -1.08 5.15 -6.30
C LEU A 91 -1.80 6.37 -6.85
N LEU A 92 -1.77 6.57 -8.17
CA LEU A 92 -2.54 7.62 -8.83
C LEU A 92 -4.05 7.40 -8.65
N ARG A 93 -4.53 6.16 -8.80
CA ARG A 93 -5.96 5.83 -8.63
C ARG A 93 -6.45 6.02 -7.19
N ALA A 94 -5.58 5.82 -6.21
CA ALA A 94 -5.91 5.98 -4.80
C ALA A 94 -5.83 7.44 -4.30
N ASN A 95 -5.63 8.43 -5.20
CA ASN A 95 -5.49 9.85 -4.88
C ASN A 95 -4.40 10.14 -3.83
N VAL A 96 -3.33 9.33 -3.81
CA VAL A 96 -2.20 9.53 -2.89
C VAL A 96 -1.53 10.89 -3.12
N ALA A 97 -1.56 11.40 -4.35
CA ALA A 97 -1.00 12.71 -4.67
C ALA A 97 -1.76 13.86 -3.97
N ASP A 98 -3.09 13.82 -3.95
CA ASP A 98 -3.89 14.86 -3.31
C ASP A 98 -3.82 14.77 -1.78
N LEU A 99 -3.73 13.55 -1.26
CA LEU A 99 -3.38 13.31 0.15
C LEU A 99 -2.07 14.02 0.49
N CYS A 100 -0.98 13.69 -0.20
CA CYS A 100 0.34 14.25 0.11
C CYS A 100 0.35 15.77 -0.04
N ARG A 101 -0.34 16.33 -1.05
CA ARG A 101 -0.50 17.79 -1.18
C ARG A 101 -1.21 18.41 0.01
N SER A 102 -2.27 17.78 0.53
CA SER A 102 -2.96 18.29 1.72
C SER A 102 -2.09 18.24 2.98
N LEU A 103 -1.20 17.24 3.08
CA LEU A 103 -0.23 17.09 4.17
C LEU A 103 0.97 18.05 4.08
N LEU A 104 1.18 18.72 2.95
CA LEU A 104 2.21 19.76 2.81
C LEU A 104 1.80 21.12 3.44
N ASN A 105 0.62 21.18 4.06
CA ASN A 105 0.15 22.39 4.73
C ASN A 105 1.07 22.79 5.89
N VAL A 106 1.23 24.10 6.12
CA VAL A 106 2.15 24.68 7.12
C VAL A 106 1.82 24.23 8.55
N ARG A 107 0.58 23.78 8.80
CA ARG A 107 0.11 23.29 10.10
C ARG A 107 0.59 21.88 10.45
N GLU A 108 1.04 21.08 9.48
CA GLU A 108 1.54 19.73 9.74
C GLU A 108 2.98 19.75 10.27
N PRO A 109 3.38 18.76 11.09
CA PRO A 109 4.76 18.58 11.53
C PRO A 109 5.76 18.51 10.36
N VAL A 110 6.99 18.97 10.57
CA VAL A 110 8.02 18.98 9.52
C VAL A 110 8.30 17.57 9.00
N GLU A 111 8.29 16.56 9.87
CA GLU A 111 8.53 15.17 9.49
C GLU A 111 7.43 14.64 8.57
N VAL A 112 6.17 15.00 8.84
CA VAL A 112 5.01 14.63 8.02
C VAL A 112 5.10 15.28 6.65
N ARG A 113 5.41 16.58 6.59
CA ARG A 113 5.61 17.29 5.31
C ARG A 113 6.73 16.68 4.49
N ARG A 114 7.86 16.37 5.12
CA ARG A 114 9.01 15.76 4.46
C ARG A 114 8.66 14.39 3.90
N ALA A 115 8.03 13.54 4.71
CA ALA A 115 7.60 12.22 4.27
C ALA A 115 6.57 12.29 3.12
N ALA A 116 5.62 13.23 3.17
CA ALA A 116 4.67 13.46 2.09
C ALA A 116 5.37 13.90 0.78
N LEU A 117 6.40 14.75 0.89
CA LEU A 117 7.22 15.15 -0.25
C LEU A 117 8.01 13.97 -0.84
N ASP A 118 8.62 13.15 0.02
CA ASP A 118 9.36 11.95 -0.41
C ASP A 118 8.44 10.97 -1.16
N VAL A 119 7.20 10.78 -0.69
CA VAL A 119 6.19 9.95 -1.37
C VAL A 119 5.85 10.50 -2.76
N LEU A 120 5.66 11.81 -2.89
CA LEU A 120 5.38 12.46 -4.18
C LEU A 120 6.56 12.31 -5.15
N GLN A 121 7.79 12.51 -4.67
CA GLN A 121 9.00 12.36 -5.46
C GLN A 121 9.19 10.91 -5.93
N ALA A 122 9.04 9.94 -5.03
CA ALA A 122 9.12 8.53 -5.38
C ALA A 122 8.04 8.13 -6.39
N GLY A 123 6.80 8.60 -6.20
CA GLY A 123 5.70 8.38 -7.14
C GLY A 123 5.98 8.96 -8.52
N ALA A 124 6.51 10.19 -8.59
CA ALA A 124 6.89 10.83 -9.86
C ALA A 124 8.01 10.06 -10.58
N LEU A 125 9.05 9.63 -9.86
CA LEU A 125 10.14 8.83 -10.42
C LEU A 125 9.63 7.46 -10.92
N SER A 126 8.74 6.81 -10.18
CA SER A 126 8.10 5.56 -10.59
C SER A 126 7.22 5.73 -11.83
N CYS A 127 6.49 6.84 -11.95
CA CYS A 127 5.77 7.19 -13.18
C CYS A 127 6.72 7.34 -14.37
N LEU A 128 7.79 8.11 -14.22
CA LEU A 128 8.77 8.36 -15.29
C LEU A 128 9.48 7.09 -15.75
N THR A 129 9.86 6.22 -14.82
CA THR A 129 10.49 4.93 -15.13
C THR A 129 9.53 3.91 -15.74
N CYS A 130 8.22 4.00 -15.46
CA CYS A 130 7.20 3.18 -16.11
C CYS A 130 6.97 3.48 -17.58
N VAL A 131 7.15 4.73 -18.01
CA VAL A 131 7.00 5.10 -19.43
C VAL A 131 8.09 4.45 -20.29
N ASN A 132 9.22 4.07 -19.68
CA ASN A 132 10.37 3.45 -20.36
C ASN A 132 10.43 1.92 -20.23
N LEU A 133 9.48 1.28 -19.54
CA LEU A 133 9.46 -0.18 -19.41
C LEU A 133 8.74 -0.80 -20.62
N PRO A 134 9.38 -1.73 -21.36
CA PRO A 134 8.70 -2.44 -22.43
C PRO A 134 7.48 -3.17 -21.87
N ARG A 135 6.36 -2.99 -22.55
CA ARG A 135 5.07 -3.60 -22.21
C ARG A 135 5.31 -5.11 -22.00
N PRO A 136 4.95 -5.70 -20.84
CA PRO A 136 5.14 -7.12 -20.65
C PRO A 136 4.41 -7.85 -21.77
N ALA A 137 5.14 -8.67 -22.52
CA ALA A 137 4.56 -9.50 -23.56
C ALA A 137 3.41 -10.28 -22.93
N SER A 138 2.18 -10.06 -23.44
CA SER A 138 1.03 -10.85 -23.04
C SER A 138 1.41 -12.33 -23.10
N PRO A 139 1.08 -13.15 -22.08
CA PRO A 139 1.31 -14.58 -22.18
C PRO A 139 0.48 -15.07 -23.37
N ALA A 140 1.18 -15.41 -24.46
CA ALA A 140 0.59 -16.05 -25.62
C ALA A 140 -0.17 -17.27 -25.12
N GLY A 141 -1.43 -17.38 -25.54
CA GLY A 141 -2.36 -18.39 -25.06
C GLY A 141 -1.77 -19.78 -25.16
N SER A 142 -1.53 -20.39 -24.00
CA SER A 142 -1.49 -21.84 -23.84
C SER A 142 -2.90 -22.39 -24.09
N ARG A 143 -3.32 -22.41 -25.36
CA ARG A 143 -4.39 -23.31 -25.81
C ARG A 143 -3.77 -24.70 -25.86
N ALA A 144 -3.78 -25.38 -24.71
CA ALA A 144 -3.64 -26.82 -24.67
C ALA A 144 -4.82 -27.41 -25.46
N SER A 145 -4.52 -27.90 -26.66
CA SER A 145 -5.41 -28.67 -27.51
C SER A 145 -5.67 -30.01 -26.83
N SER A 146 -6.73 -30.09 -26.02
CA SER A 146 -7.27 -31.35 -25.52
C SER A 146 -8.07 -32.02 -26.64
N ARG A 147 -7.44 -32.98 -27.32
CA ARG A 147 -8.13 -33.98 -28.15
C ARG A 147 -9.08 -34.81 -27.26
N PRO A 148 -10.37 -34.96 -27.59
CA PRO A 148 -11.20 -35.99 -26.98
C PRO A 148 -10.92 -37.33 -27.67
N GLY A 149 -10.59 -38.34 -26.86
CA GLY A 149 -10.30 -39.70 -27.29
C GLY A 149 -11.48 -40.41 -27.95
N THR A 150 -11.14 -41.25 -28.92
CA THR A 150 -11.98 -42.23 -29.59
C THR A 150 -12.61 -43.21 -28.60
N ARG A 151 -13.94 -43.31 -28.61
CA ARG A 151 -14.72 -44.38 -27.94
C ARG A 151 -14.57 -45.70 -28.73
N PRO A 152 -14.33 -46.86 -28.10
CA PRO A 152 -14.58 -48.14 -28.74
C PRO A 152 -16.05 -48.54 -28.53
N SER A 153 -16.69 -48.99 -29.61
CA SER A 153 -18.02 -49.62 -29.59
C SER A 153 -17.94 -51.05 -29.07
N PRO A 154 -18.91 -51.53 -28.28
CA PRO A 154 -18.99 -52.94 -27.91
C PRO A 154 -19.66 -53.75 -29.03
N ARG A 155 -19.13 -54.94 -29.30
CA ARG A 155 -19.87 -56.08 -29.84
C ARG A 155 -19.96 -57.13 -28.75
#